data_AF-A0A949KQF6-F1
#
_entry.id   AF-A0A949KQF6-F1
#
_cell.length_a   1.000
_cell.length_b   1.000
_cell.length_c   1.000
_cell.angle_alpha   90.00
_cell.angle_beta   90.00
_cell.angle_gamma   90.00
#
_symmetry.space_group_name_H-M   'P 1'
#
loop_
_entity.id
_entity.type
_entity.pdbx_description
1 polymer ?
#
loop_
_entity_poly.entity_id
_entity_poly.type
_entity_poly.pdbx_seq_one_letter_code
_entity_poly.pdbx_strand_id
1 'polypeptide(L)'
;MKLIYAFALALAAAALLTPVVIGLARRLGWVVAPRQDRWHRQPTAIYGGAAIYLAFVVSWLMLGDRDSQSLVLVGCASGMFLIGLIDDIFEMKPQVKFLAQLLVASVAVALGLCFDLLPWMWLNVPFTLLWLVGVTNAVNILDNMDGLSSGVALSAGAILAMVAAMHGAPEVGLLPAALAGAAGGFLIYNFNPAKIFMGDCGSLFLGFSLAGCTVLGAGGASNLVLSLLIPVGVLVVPLFDTALVSFQRTSHGRSIAQGGRDHSSHRLVFLGLSERKAVLILIAVSLASGLLALFLHYLSTLVAVVVIAVAVVVFLFFGVFLGGVKVYDSQERRRLKSPLLDRVVLHKKQLVQILTDLLLLSAAYTAAWLLRFEGHLGPEQMHLLTKSLPWVLSAKIVCLWLLGVYRGEWRYVSVHAMIQLAKAVLLASLLMVLGVLLLRHGQGYSLSAVIIDFFLSFLFLAGSRFLVRVFTESMVQKKGDPVLIMGAGDGGELLLRELRNNPALPYSPVGFVDDDPAKLGLLIHGIPVLGTRHDIAGLARKHGVIRVFISILSPVEGGLEEVFAICRQAGLECVRIQPIVERELAQP
;
A
#
# COMPACT_ATOMS: atom_id res chain seq x y z
N MET A 1 28.03 20.24 2.86
CA MET A 1 29.17 19.43 2.37
C MET A 1 29.41 18.17 3.20
N LYS A 2 29.55 18.24 4.54
CA LYS A 2 29.78 17.04 5.39
C LYS A 2 28.78 15.89 5.15
N LEU A 3 27.49 16.18 5.02
CA LEU A 3 26.45 15.17 4.72
C LEU A 3 26.72 14.37 3.44
N ILE A 4 27.12 15.06 2.37
CA ILE A 4 27.45 14.43 1.08
C ILE A 4 28.69 13.54 1.24
N TYR A 5 29.69 14.00 1.99
CA TYR A 5 30.87 13.20 2.28
C TYR A 5 30.57 11.97 3.14
N ALA A 6 29.71 12.09 4.16
CA ALA A 6 29.28 10.95 4.98
C ALA A 6 28.54 9.91 4.12
N PHE A 7 27.59 10.36 3.29
CA PHE A 7 26.90 9.49 2.35
C PHE A 7 27.87 8.81 1.37
N ALA A 8 28.75 9.58 0.71
CA ALA A 8 29.67 9.06 -0.29
C ALA A 8 30.71 8.09 0.31
N LEU A 9 31.22 8.40 1.51
CA LEU A 9 32.16 7.55 2.23
C LEU A 9 31.52 6.22 2.61
N ALA A 10 30.32 6.25 3.21
CA ALA A 10 29.59 5.04 3.56
C ALA A 10 29.20 4.22 2.32
N LEU A 11 28.80 4.88 1.23
CA LEU A 11 28.48 4.22 -0.04
C LEU A 11 29.70 3.51 -0.63
N ALA A 12 30.84 4.21 -0.72
CA ALA A 12 32.07 3.64 -1.22
C ALA A 12 32.54 2.47 -0.32
N ALA A 13 32.53 2.66 1.00
CA ALA A 13 32.90 1.62 1.95
C ALA A 13 32.00 0.38 1.82
N ALA A 14 30.68 0.53 1.76
CA ALA A 14 29.76 -0.59 1.58
C ALA A 14 29.94 -1.27 0.22
N ALA A 15 30.14 -0.50 -0.86
CA ALA A 15 30.37 -1.03 -2.20
C ALA A 15 31.67 -1.85 -2.28
N LEU A 16 32.70 -1.47 -1.52
CA LEU A 16 33.98 -2.20 -1.44
C LEU A 16 33.95 -3.39 -0.47
N LEU A 17 33.28 -3.26 0.68
CA LEU A 17 33.20 -4.32 1.69
C LEU A 17 32.26 -5.46 1.28
N THR A 18 31.17 -5.15 0.60
CA THR A 18 30.18 -6.17 0.18
C THR A 18 30.78 -7.31 -0.65
N PRO A 19 31.58 -7.08 -1.71
CA PRO A 19 32.21 -8.16 -2.47
C PRO A 19 33.22 -8.97 -1.63
N VAL A 20 33.88 -8.35 -0.64
CA VAL A 20 34.75 -9.06 0.30
C VAL A 20 33.93 -10.02 1.16
N VAL A 21 32.80 -9.56 1.71
CA VAL A 21 31.86 -10.41 2.47
C VAL A 21 31.31 -11.54 1.60
N ILE A 22 30.94 -11.27 0.35
CA ILE A 22 30.51 -12.31 -0.62
C ILE A 22 31.61 -13.37 -0.81
N GLY A 23 32.86 -12.94 -1.00
CA GLY A 23 34.00 -13.83 -1.17
C GLY A 23 34.25 -14.70 0.06
N LEU A 24 34.20 -14.11 1.26
CA LEU A 24 34.36 -14.82 2.53
C LEU A 24 33.23 -15.82 2.76
N ALA A 25 31.99 -15.39 2.57
CA ALA A 25 30.80 -16.24 2.72
C ALA A 25 30.86 -17.46 1.80
N ARG A 26 31.30 -17.29 0.55
CA ARG A 26 31.49 -18.42 -0.40
C ARG A 26 32.61 -19.36 0.03
N ARG A 27 33.71 -18.85 0.58
CA ARG A 27 34.84 -19.68 1.06
C ARG A 27 34.48 -20.49 2.30
N LEU A 28 33.68 -19.91 3.20
CA LEU A 28 33.26 -20.53 4.45
C LEU A 28 31.97 -21.37 4.32
N GLY A 29 31.35 -21.39 3.14
CA GLY A 29 30.10 -22.12 2.91
C GLY A 29 28.85 -21.45 3.47
N TRP A 30 28.92 -20.18 3.87
CA TRP A 30 27.79 -19.37 4.33
C TRP A 30 26.95 -18.88 3.14
N VAL A 31 26.29 -19.83 2.49
CA VAL A 31 25.42 -19.58 1.33
C VAL A 31 24.09 -20.28 1.52
N VAL A 32 23.01 -19.59 1.16
CA VAL A 32 21.67 -20.18 1.11
C VAL A 32 21.52 -20.89 -0.22
N ALA A 33 21.25 -22.20 -0.16
CA ALA A 33 20.95 -23.00 -1.32
C ALA A 33 19.63 -22.55 -1.97
N PRO A 34 19.52 -22.61 -3.31
CA PRO A 34 18.28 -22.30 -4.01
C PRO A 34 17.19 -23.28 -3.57
N ARG A 35 16.13 -22.80 -2.89
CA ARG A 35 14.97 -23.63 -2.51
C ARG A 35 13.93 -23.60 -3.62
N GLN A 36 13.23 -24.71 -3.89
CA GLN A 36 12.16 -24.78 -4.90
C GLN A 36 11.00 -23.79 -4.65
N ASP A 37 10.84 -23.32 -3.40
CA ASP A 37 9.82 -22.38 -3.00
C ASP A 37 10.26 -20.90 -3.16
N ARG A 38 11.57 -20.62 -3.31
CA ARG A 38 12.13 -19.29 -3.59
C ARG A 38 12.72 -19.26 -5.00
N TRP A 39 12.43 -18.23 -5.79
CA TRP A 39 12.73 -18.18 -7.23
C TRP A 39 14.23 -18.05 -7.59
N HIS A 40 15.15 -18.14 -6.62
CA HIS A 40 16.59 -17.99 -6.80
C HIS A 40 17.17 -19.27 -7.41
N ARG A 41 17.88 -19.15 -8.54
CA ARG A 41 18.55 -20.27 -9.23
C ARG A 41 20.03 -20.45 -8.84
N GLN A 42 20.57 -19.56 -8.01
CA GLN A 42 22.00 -19.54 -7.64
C GLN A 42 22.18 -19.46 -6.11
N PRO A 43 23.22 -20.10 -5.54
CA PRO A 43 23.56 -19.95 -4.12
C PRO A 43 23.85 -18.48 -3.78
N THR A 44 23.16 -17.95 -2.77
CA THR A 44 23.25 -16.53 -2.38
C THR A 44 23.98 -16.39 -1.06
N ALA A 45 24.96 -15.48 -0.96
CA ALA A 45 25.72 -15.25 0.27
C ALA A 45 24.83 -14.65 1.38
N ILE A 46 25.18 -14.87 2.64
CA ILE A 46 24.51 -14.27 3.82
C ILE A 46 25.45 -13.36 4.62
N TYR A 47 24.94 -12.74 5.69
CA TYR A 47 25.67 -11.80 6.57
C TYR A 47 26.06 -10.47 5.91
N GLY A 48 25.33 -10.05 4.88
CA GLY A 48 25.53 -8.76 4.22
C GLY A 48 25.38 -7.55 5.16
N GLY A 49 24.63 -7.70 6.26
CA GLY A 49 24.50 -6.70 7.30
C GLY A 49 25.84 -6.24 7.89
N ALA A 50 26.86 -7.11 7.91
CA ALA A 50 28.20 -6.74 8.36
C ALA A 50 28.83 -5.66 7.46
N ALA A 51 28.64 -5.72 6.14
CA ALA A 51 29.13 -4.69 5.23
C ALA A 51 28.42 -3.35 5.45
N ILE A 52 27.10 -3.37 5.67
CA ILE A 52 26.30 -2.17 5.97
C ILE A 52 26.77 -1.54 7.29
N TYR A 53 26.85 -2.33 8.36
CA TYR A 53 27.26 -1.89 9.69
C TYR A 53 28.66 -1.28 9.68
N LEU A 54 29.65 -1.99 9.12
CA LEU A 54 31.03 -1.50 9.07
C LEU A 54 31.16 -0.22 8.25
N ALA A 55 30.48 -0.13 7.11
CA ALA A 55 30.49 1.08 6.30
C ALA A 55 29.88 2.30 7.02
N PHE A 56 28.76 2.09 7.73
CA PHE A 56 28.15 3.11 8.57
C PHE A 56 29.09 3.55 9.70
N VAL A 57 29.68 2.60 10.44
CA VAL A 57 30.61 2.90 11.53
C VAL A 57 31.84 3.63 11.04
N VAL A 58 32.44 3.21 9.92
CA VAL A 58 33.59 3.92 9.32
C VAL A 58 33.24 5.36 8.98
N SER A 59 32.07 5.60 8.37
CA SER A 59 31.63 6.96 8.05
C SER A 59 31.37 7.79 9.31
N TRP A 60 30.70 7.23 10.31
CA TRP A 60 30.47 7.91 11.58
C TRP A 60 31.78 8.21 12.32
N LEU A 61 32.74 7.28 12.31
CA LEU A 61 34.02 7.49 12.98
C LEU A 61 34.82 8.65 12.36
N MET A 62 34.77 8.79 11.04
CA MET A 62 35.53 9.79 10.28
C MET A 62 34.84 11.16 10.25
N LEU A 63 33.50 11.20 10.16
CA LEU A 63 32.75 12.42 9.85
C LEU A 63 31.59 12.69 10.81
N GLY A 64 31.18 11.71 11.60
CA GLY A 64 30.04 11.79 12.51
C GLY A 64 30.33 12.58 13.77
N ASP A 65 29.29 13.21 14.31
CA ASP A 65 29.38 13.90 15.60
C ASP A 65 29.49 12.90 16.76
N ARG A 66 30.13 13.34 17.85
CA ARG A 66 30.42 12.54 19.05
C ARG A 66 29.67 13.07 20.27
N ASP A 67 28.55 13.74 20.04
CA ASP A 67 27.60 14.12 21.08
C ASP A 67 26.99 12.88 21.75
N SER A 68 26.43 13.10 22.95
CA SER A 68 25.90 12.01 23.77
C SER A 68 24.81 11.22 23.05
N GLN A 69 23.93 11.88 22.28
CA GLN A 69 22.83 11.22 21.62
C GLN A 69 23.30 10.39 20.40
N SER A 70 24.27 10.89 19.62
CA SER A 70 24.89 10.09 18.55
C SER A 70 25.62 8.86 19.09
N LEU A 71 26.36 9.00 20.20
CA LEU A 71 27.05 7.88 20.84
C LEU A 71 26.06 6.80 21.33
N VAL A 72 24.96 7.22 21.95
CA VAL A 72 23.89 6.31 22.41
C VAL A 72 23.26 5.58 21.23
N LEU A 73 22.91 6.29 20.15
CA LEU A 73 22.30 5.69 18.97
C LEU A 73 23.25 4.68 18.32
N VAL A 74 24.50 5.04 18.06
CA VAL A 74 25.48 4.16 17.42
C VAL A 74 25.81 2.95 18.30
N GLY A 75 25.93 3.15 19.62
CA GLY A 75 26.15 2.06 20.59
C GLY A 75 24.99 1.07 20.63
N CYS A 76 23.75 1.57 20.72
CA CYS A 76 22.56 0.72 20.74
C CYS A 76 22.28 0.06 19.39
N ALA A 77 22.53 0.76 18.27
CA ALA A 77 22.46 0.19 16.93
C ALA A 77 23.49 -0.95 16.75
N SER A 78 24.70 -0.79 17.30
CA SER A 78 25.70 -1.87 17.36
C SER A 78 25.18 -3.05 18.19
N GLY A 79 24.49 -2.80 19.30
CA GLY A 79 23.80 -3.84 20.07
C GLY A 79 22.75 -4.59 19.25
N MET A 80 21.94 -3.88 18.45
CA MET A 80 20.95 -4.51 17.55
C MET A 80 21.59 -5.32 16.44
N PHE A 81 22.71 -4.83 15.87
CA PHE A 81 23.51 -5.59 14.91
C PHE A 81 23.99 -6.92 15.53
N LEU A 82 24.53 -6.88 16.75
CA LEU A 82 24.99 -8.07 17.47
C LEU A 82 23.85 -9.04 17.77
N ILE A 83 22.69 -8.56 18.23
CA ILE A 83 21.50 -9.41 18.45
C ILE A 83 21.11 -10.10 17.14
N GLY A 84 21.04 -9.36 16.04
CA GLY A 84 20.68 -9.95 14.74
C GLY A 84 21.74 -10.93 14.24
N LEU A 85 23.03 -10.69 14.54
CA LEU A 85 24.10 -11.63 14.18
C LEU A 85 24.02 -12.92 15.02
N ILE A 86 23.71 -12.81 16.31
CA ILE A 86 23.45 -13.95 17.18
C ILE A 86 22.24 -14.73 16.64
N ASP A 87 21.18 -14.03 16.23
CA ASP A 87 19.98 -14.65 15.66
C ASP A 87 20.26 -15.38 14.34
N ASP A 88 21.04 -14.77 13.44
CA ASP A 88 21.45 -15.40 12.17
C ASP A 88 22.35 -16.65 12.38
N ILE A 89 23.00 -16.80 13.54
CA ILE A 89 23.89 -17.93 13.86
C ILE A 89 23.15 -19.02 14.65
N PHE A 90 22.32 -18.62 15.62
CA PHE A 90 21.73 -19.52 16.61
C PHE A 90 20.21 -19.72 16.46
N GLU A 91 19.55 -19.02 15.53
CA GLU A 91 18.09 -19.05 15.32
C GLU A 91 17.30 -18.88 16.63
N MET A 92 17.22 -17.65 17.14
CA MET A 92 16.56 -17.36 18.40
C MET A 92 15.03 -17.53 18.30
N LYS A 93 14.41 -17.93 19.41
CA LYS A 93 12.95 -17.91 19.52
C LYS A 93 12.44 -16.46 19.41
N PRO A 94 11.31 -16.20 18.72
CA PRO A 94 10.80 -14.84 18.52
C PRO A 94 10.61 -14.02 19.81
N GLN A 95 10.24 -14.69 20.90
CA GLN A 95 10.07 -14.04 22.22
C GLN A 95 11.40 -13.54 22.81
N VAL A 96 12.48 -14.30 22.63
CA VAL A 96 13.82 -13.94 23.14
C VAL A 96 14.41 -12.81 22.31
N LYS A 97 14.25 -12.89 20.98
CA LYS A 97 14.62 -11.81 20.05
C LYS A 97 13.92 -10.49 20.42
N PHE A 98 12.61 -10.54 20.65
CA PHE A 98 11.84 -9.37 21.06
C PHE A 98 12.30 -8.81 22.42
N LEU A 99 12.56 -9.67 23.41
CA LEU A 99 13.05 -9.23 24.72
C LEU A 99 14.43 -8.55 24.60
N ALA A 100 15.34 -9.11 23.80
CA ALA A 100 16.65 -8.53 23.56
C ALA A 100 16.54 -7.15 22.90
N GLN A 101 15.67 -7.00 21.89
CA GLN A 101 15.38 -5.71 21.26
C GLN A 101 14.83 -4.70 22.27
N LEU A 102 13.89 -5.13 23.13
CA LEU A 102 13.29 -4.27 24.14
C LEU A 102 14.33 -3.80 25.17
N LEU A 103 15.27 -4.65 25.57
CA LEU A 103 16.37 -4.28 26.46
C LEU A 103 17.27 -3.22 25.84
N VAL A 104 17.69 -3.39 24.58
CA VAL A 104 18.52 -2.39 23.87
C VAL A 104 17.78 -1.07 23.70
N ALA A 105 16.49 -1.11 23.34
CA ALA A 105 15.65 0.09 23.25
C ALA A 105 15.49 0.78 24.63
N SER A 106 15.37 0.02 25.71
CA SER A 106 15.26 0.54 27.07
C SER A 106 16.55 1.24 27.50
N VAL A 107 17.71 0.68 27.18
CA VAL A 107 19.01 1.34 27.39
C VAL A 107 19.09 2.64 26.60
N ALA A 108 18.70 2.64 25.33
CA ALA A 108 18.72 3.86 24.50
C ALA A 108 17.85 4.97 25.11
N VAL A 109 16.62 4.64 25.52
CA VAL A 109 15.70 5.61 26.15
C VAL A 109 16.24 6.09 27.50
N ALA A 110 16.77 5.20 28.33
CA ALA A 110 17.36 5.56 29.63
C ALA A 110 18.57 6.50 29.50
N LEU A 111 19.31 6.39 28.40
CA LEU A 111 20.45 7.26 28.09
C LEU A 111 20.07 8.53 27.30
N GLY A 112 18.77 8.79 27.11
CA GLY A 112 18.27 10.06 26.57
C GLY A 112 17.85 10.04 25.10
N LEU A 113 17.82 8.89 24.43
CA LEU A 113 17.17 8.74 23.12
C LEU A 113 15.66 8.58 23.31
N CYS A 114 14.98 9.68 23.61
CA CYS A 114 13.54 9.71 23.86
C CYS A 114 12.85 10.80 23.04
N PHE A 115 11.66 10.50 22.53
CA PHE A 115 10.80 11.53 21.95
C PHE A 115 10.39 12.55 22.99
N ASP A 116 10.29 13.82 22.60
CA ASP A 116 9.69 14.88 23.42
C ASP A 116 8.38 15.38 22.79
N LEU A 117 7.44 14.45 22.62
CA LEU A 117 6.18 14.69 21.87
C LEU A 117 5.06 15.21 22.77
N LEU A 118 5.02 14.71 24.00
CA LEU A 118 4.00 15.00 24.99
C LEU A 118 4.64 15.71 26.19
N PRO A 119 3.90 16.56 26.91
CA PRO A 119 4.41 17.20 28.13
C PRO A 119 4.69 16.20 29.27
N TRP A 120 4.23 14.96 29.11
CA TRP A 120 4.35 13.90 30.11
C TRP A 120 5.40 12.87 29.70
N MET A 121 6.57 12.94 30.34
CA MET A 121 7.69 12.02 30.08
C MET A 121 7.29 10.54 30.20
N TRP A 122 6.41 10.19 31.15
CA TRP A 122 5.94 8.82 31.35
C TRP A 122 5.12 8.26 30.17
N LEU A 123 4.61 9.12 29.27
CA LEU A 123 3.99 8.71 28.00
C LEU A 123 5.00 8.69 26.84
N ASN A 124 5.99 9.58 26.83
CA ASN A 124 7.05 9.60 25.82
C ASN A 124 7.92 8.34 25.87
N VAL A 125 8.22 7.81 27.07
CA VAL A 125 9.00 6.59 27.26
C VAL A 125 8.36 5.37 26.57
N PRO A 126 7.13 4.93 26.93
CA PRO A 126 6.52 3.77 26.28
C PRO A 126 6.26 4.01 24.79
N PHE A 127 5.96 5.24 24.37
CA PHE A 127 5.84 5.57 22.95
C PHE A 127 7.16 5.37 22.20
N THR A 128 8.27 5.85 22.75
CA THR A 128 9.60 5.69 22.13
C THR A 128 10.01 4.22 22.09
N LEU A 129 9.77 3.45 23.15
CA LEU A 129 10.04 2.01 23.16
C LEU A 129 9.25 1.29 22.07
N LEU A 130 7.95 1.59 21.96
CA LEU A 130 7.10 1.03 20.90
C LEU A 130 7.60 1.44 19.51
N TRP A 131 8.04 2.68 19.34
CA TRP A 131 8.57 3.17 18.07
C TRP A 131 9.88 2.49 17.69
N LEU A 132 10.88 2.47 18.58
CA LEU A 132 12.18 1.85 18.33
C LEU A 132 12.03 0.37 18.01
N VAL A 133 11.33 -0.40 18.86
CA VAL A 133 11.15 -1.85 18.66
C VAL A 133 10.20 -2.14 17.50
N GLY A 134 9.13 -1.37 17.35
CA GLY A 134 8.12 -1.54 16.29
C GLY A 134 8.69 -1.30 14.90
N VAL A 135 9.41 -0.18 14.70
CA VAL A 135 10.08 0.11 13.42
C VAL A 135 11.18 -0.91 13.13
N THR A 136 11.94 -1.32 14.15
CA THR A 136 12.96 -2.37 14.00
C THR A 136 12.36 -3.67 13.45
N ASN A 137 11.26 -4.14 14.04
CA ASN A 137 10.57 -5.34 13.55
C ASN A 137 9.90 -5.10 12.19
N ALA A 138 9.36 -3.92 11.93
CA ALA A 138 8.73 -3.60 10.65
C ALA A 138 9.73 -3.68 9.48
N VAL A 139 10.95 -3.17 9.67
CA VAL A 139 12.04 -3.25 8.68
C VAL A 139 12.58 -4.68 8.53
N ASN A 140 12.67 -5.45 9.63
CA ASN A 140 13.01 -6.88 9.60
C ASN A 140 12.00 -7.70 8.79
N ILE A 141 10.70 -7.47 9.02
CA ILE A 141 9.61 -8.13 8.29
C ILE A 141 9.59 -7.73 6.81
N LEU A 142 9.95 -6.49 6.50
CA LEU A 142 10.02 -5.95 5.14
C LEU A 142 11.15 -6.58 4.32
N ASP A 143 12.19 -7.14 4.96
CA ASP A 143 13.32 -7.82 4.29
C ASP A 143 12.95 -9.21 3.73
N ASN A 144 11.88 -9.25 2.94
CA ASN A 144 11.34 -10.45 2.30
C ASN A 144 11.59 -10.50 0.78
N MET A 145 12.16 -9.44 0.19
CA MET A 145 12.49 -9.35 -1.23
C MET A 145 13.82 -8.61 -1.47
N ASP A 146 14.56 -9.08 -2.47
CA ASP A 146 15.84 -8.52 -2.94
C ASP A 146 15.78 -6.99 -3.14
N GLY A 147 16.56 -6.25 -2.34
CA GLY A 147 16.70 -4.80 -2.45
C GLY A 147 15.59 -3.96 -1.80
N LEU A 148 14.56 -4.57 -1.21
CA LEU A 148 13.43 -3.82 -0.66
C LEU A 148 13.79 -3.05 0.61
N SER A 149 14.30 -3.76 1.63
CA SER A 149 14.63 -3.16 2.93
C SER A 149 15.77 -2.13 2.82
N SER A 150 16.83 -2.46 2.07
CA SER A 150 17.96 -1.55 1.79
C SER A 150 17.55 -0.35 0.94
N GLY A 151 16.65 -0.54 -0.04
CA GLY A 151 16.10 0.55 -0.86
C GLY A 151 15.25 1.54 -0.05
N VAL A 152 14.40 1.03 0.85
CA VAL A 152 13.61 1.87 1.77
C VAL A 152 14.51 2.57 2.80
N ALA A 153 15.56 1.91 3.29
CA ALA A 153 16.53 2.54 4.19
C ALA A 153 17.32 3.67 3.50
N LEU A 154 17.70 3.48 2.23
CA LEU A 154 18.30 4.50 1.40
C LEU A 154 17.38 5.72 1.23
N SER A 155 16.12 5.51 0.83
CA SER A 155 15.17 6.62 0.67
C SER A 155 14.89 7.34 1.98
N ALA A 156 14.63 6.62 3.06
CA ALA A 156 14.35 7.20 4.37
C ALA A 156 15.55 7.99 4.92
N GLY A 157 16.75 7.41 4.89
CA GLY A 157 17.97 8.08 5.36
C GLY A 157 18.32 9.32 4.53
N ALA A 158 18.15 9.27 3.21
CA ALA A 158 18.39 10.44 2.35
C ALA A 158 17.44 11.60 2.67
N ILE A 159 16.15 11.31 2.89
CA ILE A 159 15.17 12.33 3.25
C ILE A 159 15.44 12.89 4.64
N LEU A 160 15.77 12.05 5.63
CA LEU A 160 16.13 12.51 6.98
C LEU A 160 17.37 13.42 6.97
N ALA A 161 18.40 13.08 6.18
CA ALA A 161 19.56 13.93 5.99
C ALA A 161 19.21 15.26 5.32
N MET A 162 18.32 15.24 4.31
CA MET A 162 17.82 16.45 3.64
C MET A 162 17.03 17.34 4.60
N VAL A 163 16.12 16.77 5.39
CA VAL A 163 15.37 17.45 6.45
C VAL A 163 16.32 18.16 7.40
N ALA A 164 17.31 17.44 7.94
CA ALA A 164 18.27 18.01 8.88
C ALA A 164 19.06 19.18 8.27
N ALA A 165 19.45 19.09 6.99
CA ALA A 165 20.11 20.17 6.28
C ALA A 165 19.22 21.41 6.14
N MET A 166 17.93 21.22 5.81
CA MET A 166 16.97 22.30 5.61
C MET A 166 16.60 23.02 6.91
N HIS A 167 16.65 22.34 8.05
CA HIS A 167 16.39 22.92 9.37
C HIS A 167 17.63 23.58 9.99
N GLY A 168 18.75 23.64 9.28
CA GLY A 168 19.99 24.23 9.79
C GLY A 168 20.70 23.38 10.86
N ALA A 169 20.35 22.10 10.98
CA ALA A 169 20.94 21.15 11.93
C ALA A 169 21.68 20.00 11.19
N PRO A 170 22.68 20.30 10.33
CA PRO A 170 23.32 19.29 9.49
C PRO A 170 24.05 18.20 10.28
N GLU A 171 24.44 18.45 11.54
CA GLU A 171 25.11 17.44 12.36
C GLU A 171 24.17 16.27 12.70
N VAL A 172 22.87 16.54 12.95
CA VAL A 172 21.82 15.51 13.14
C VAL A 172 21.64 14.68 11.86
N GLY A 173 21.91 15.26 10.69
CA GLY A 173 21.77 14.60 9.40
C GLY A 173 22.92 13.64 9.05
N LEU A 174 24.05 13.65 9.78
CA LEU A 174 25.22 12.84 9.44
C LEU A 174 24.97 11.34 9.57
N LEU A 175 24.29 10.91 10.64
CA LEU A 175 23.91 9.52 10.86
C LEU A 175 22.96 8.99 9.76
N PRO A 176 21.83 9.63 9.44
CA PRO A 176 20.96 9.15 8.37
C PRO A 176 21.64 9.25 6.98
N ALA A 177 22.53 10.22 6.74
CA ALA A 177 23.32 10.28 5.50
C ALA A 177 24.28 9.09 5.36
N ALA A 178 25.02 8.76 6.43
CA ALA A 178 25.89 7.58 6.47
C ALA A 178 25.08 6.28 6.30
N LEU A 179 23.91 6.18 6.94
CA LEU A 179 23.04 5.01 6.83
C LEU A 179 22.51 4.84 5.41
N ALA A 180 22.07 5.93 4.78
CA ALA A 180 21.64 5.95 3.38
C ALA A 180 22.77 5.52 2.44
N GLY A 181 23.98 6.04 2.65
CA GLY A 181 25.16 5.65 1.87
C GLY A 181 25.47 4.17 2.00
N ALA A 182 25.54 3.65 3.23
CA ALA A 182 25.81 2.24 3.49
C ALA A 182 24.75 1.31 2.86
N ALA A 183 23.47 1.66 3.01
CA ALA A 183 22.37 0.92 2.38
C ALA A 183 22.45 0.96 0.84
N GLY A 184 22.79 2.12 0.26
CA GLY A 184 22.96 2.30 -1.18
C GLY A 184 24.13 1.50 -1.76
N GLY A 185 25.28 1.48 -1.09
CA GLY A 185 26.44 0.69 -1.50
C GLY A 185 26.18 -0.82 -1.44
N PHE A 186 25.45 -1.28 -0.42
CA PHE A 186 25.00 -2.67 -0.32
C PHE A 186 23.96 -3.05 -1.38
N LEU A 187 23.03 -2.13 -1.68
CA LEU A 187 21.96 -2.33 -2.66
C LEU A 187 22.49 -2.71 -4.05
N ILE A 188 23.68 -2.25 -4.44
CA ILE A 188 24.36 -2.62 -5.71
C ILE A 188 24.45 -4.15 -5.89
N TYR A 189 24.66 -4.90 -4.80
CA TYR A 189 24.82 -6.35 -4.83
C TYR A 189 23.57 -7.10 -4.36
N ASN A 190 22.67 -6.42 -3.64
CA ASN A 190 21.44 -7.00 -3.11
C ASN A 190 20.23 -6.79 -4.03
N PHE A 191 20.28 -5.86 -5.00
CA PHE A 191 19.20 -5.65 -5.96
C PHE A 191 18.99 -6.87 -6.86
N ASN A 192 17.73 -7.16 -7.17
CA ASN A 192 17.32 -8.40 -7.83
C ASN A 192 18.01 -8.64 -9.20
N PRO A 193 18.66 -9.80 -9.42
CA PRO A 193 18.83 -10.93 -8.48
C PRO A 193 19.93 -10.68 -7.44
N ALA A 194 19.61 -10.89 -6.16
CA ALA A 194 20.56 -10.69 -5.07
C ALA A 194 21.75 -11.64 -5.14
N LYS A 195 22.95 -11.09 -4.94
CA LYS A 195 24.20 -11.85 -4.74
C LYS A 195 24.49 -12.12 -3.26
N ILE A 196 23.88 -11.33 -2.38
CA ILE A 196 24.01 -11.40 -0.93
C ILE A 196 22.72 -10.95 -0.24
N PHE A 197 22.36 -11.62 0.84
CA PHE A 197 21.29 -11.23 1.77
C PHE A 197 21.88 -10.56 3.00
N MET A 198 21.17 -9.57 3.55
CA MET A 198 21.66 -8.84 4.71
C MET A 198 21.59 -9.65 5.99
N GLY A 199 20.59 -10.54 6.14
CA GLY A 199 20.33 -11.26 7.38
C GLY A 199 19.66 -10.38 8.43
N ASP A 200 19.31 -10.99 9.57
CA ASP A 200 18.72 -10.29 10.70
C ASP A 200 19.70 -9.27 11.31
N CYS A 201 21.01 -9.53 11.26
CA CYS A 201 22.01 -8.54 11.67
C CYS A 201 21.88 -7.21 10.93
N GLY A 202 21.62 -7.25 9.61
CA GLY A 202 21.46 -6.05 8.79
C GLY A 202 20.11 -5.37 8.98
N SER A 203 19.03 -6.15 8.96
CA SER A 203 17.68 -5.59 8.99
C SER A 203 17.29 -5.03 10.36
N LEU A 204 17.73 -5.66 11.47
CA LEU A 204 17.56 -5.10 12.82
C LEU A 204 18.39 -3.82 13.00
N PHE A 205 19.63 -3.82 12.53
CA PHE A 205 20.50 -2.64 12.56
C PHE A 205 19.90 -1.46 11.79
N LEU A 206 19.46 -1.69 10.55
CA LEU A 206 18.83 -0.67 9.71
C LEU A 206 17.55 -0.12 10.37
N GLY A 207 16.67 -1.00 10.83
CA GLY A 207 15.41 -0.62 11.45
C GLY A 207 15.60 0.22 12.72
N PHE A 208 16.48 -0.20 13.62
CA PHE A 208 16.76 0.56 14.84
C PHE A 208 17.46 1.88 14.55
N SER A 209 18.42 1.90 13.62
CA SER A 209 19.13 3.13 13.26
C SER A 209 18.21 4.16 12.63
N LEU A 210 17.31 3.75 11.72
CA LEU A 210 16.29 4.64 11.15
C LEU A 210 15.34 5.16 12.23
N ALA A 211 14.84 4.28 13.11
CA ALA A 211 13.96 4.66 14.21
C ALA A 211 14.64 5.70 15.12
N GLY A 212 15.89 5.46 15.53
CA GLY A 212 16.65 6.40 16.33
C GLY A 212 16.92 7.73 15.61
N CYS A 213 17.27 7.71 14.32
CA CYS A 213 17.44 8.94 13.53
C CYS A 213 16.15 9.77 13.48
N THR A 214 14.97 9.13 13.41
CA THR A 214 13.69 9.86 13.47
C THR A 214 13.41 10.46 14.85
N VAL A 215 13.87 9.83 15.94
CA VAL A 215 13.78 10.38 17.30
C VAL A 215 14.66 11.62 17.44
N LEU A 216 15.92 11.54 16.98
CA LEU A 216 16.86 12.67 17.01
C LEU A 216 16.35 13.85 16.18
N GLY A 217 15.79 13.58 14.99
CA GLY A 217 15.26 14.60 14.09
C GLY A 217 13.91 15.20 14.49
N ALA A 218 13.22 14.64 15.49
CA ALA A 218 11.91 15.16 15.93
C ALA A 218 12.03 16.35 16.90
N GLY A 219 13.22 16.66 17.39
CA GLY A 219 13.46 17.80 18.29
C GLY A 219 13.15 19.14 17.61
N GLY A 220 12.42 20.02 18.31
CA GLY A 220 12.14 21.40 17.86
C GLY A 220 10.83 21.61 17.09
N ALA A 221 10.03 20.57 16.88
CA ALA A 221 8.70 20.73 16.28
C ALA A 221 7.70 21.40 17.25
N SER A 222 6.90 22.32 16.73
CA SER A 222 5.96 23.15 17.54
C SER A 222 4.69 22.40 17.98
N ASN A 223 4.40 21.24 17.39
CA ASN A 223 3.26 20.41 17.75
C ASN A 223 3.46 18.92 17.39
N LEU A 224 2.64 18.07 18.01
CA LEU A 224 2.66 16.61 17.86
C LEU A 224 2.54 16.15 16.40
N VAL A 225 1.69 16.79 15.61
CA VAL A 225 1.44 16.41 14.21
C VAL A 225 2.71 16.58 13.38
N LEU A 226 3.35 17.75 13.46
CA LEU A 226 4.58 18.03 12.74
C LEU A 226 5.75 17.16 13.24
N SER A 227 5.76 16.84 14.53
CA SER A 227 6.78 15.99 15.14
C SER A 227 6.76 14.55 14.62
N LEU A 228 5.57 14.02 14.30
CA LEU A 228 5.38 12.65 13.79
C LEU A 228 5.28 12.57 12.27
N LEU A 229 5.08 13.71 11.59
CA LEU A 229 4.89 13.78 10.14
C LEU A 229 6.06 13.17 9.36
N ILE A 230 7.29 13.63 9.66
CA ILE A 230 8.49 13.14 8.99
C ILE A 230 8.80 11.67 9.39
N PRO A 231 8.82 11.30 10.69
CA PRO A 231 9.03 9.90 11.10
C PRO A 231 8.10 8.90 10.42
N VAL A 232 6.79 9.18 10.38
CA VAL A 232 5.80 8.31 9.75
C VAL A 232 5.92 8.34 8.23
N GLY A 233 6.15 9.52 7.63
CA GLY A 233 6.22 9.67 6.17
C GLY A 233 7.38 8.90 5.54
N VAL A 234 8.58 8.97 6.13
CA VAL A 234 9.76 8.26 5.60
C VAL A 234 9.68 6.75 5.80
N LEU A 235 8.99 6.30 6.86
CA LEU A 235 8.79 4.89 7.22
C LEU A 235 7.42 4.34 6.82
N VAL A 236 6.71 5.00 5.91
CA VAL A 236 5.32 4.63 5.61
C VAL A 236 5.20 3.18 5.10
N VAL A 237 6.16 2.70 4.31
CA VAL A 237 6.14 1.37 3.70
C VAL A 237 6.25 0.25 4.76
N PRO A 238 7.29 0.22 5.63
CA PRO A 238 7.39 -0.82 6.66
C PRO A 238 6.22 -0.75 7.65
N LEU A 239 5.78 0.45 8.03
CA LEU A 239 4.63 0.63 8.93
C LEU A 239 3.33 0.13 8.29
N PHE A 240 3.09 0.49 7.04
CA PHE A 240 1.92 0.07 6.28
C PHE A 240 1.89 -1.44 6.08
N ASP A 241 3.01 -2.05 5.68
CA ASP A 241 3.09 -3.50 5.45
C ASP A 241 2.79 -4.28 6.72
N THR A 242 3.42 -3.87 7.83
CA THR A 242 3.21 -4.49 9.15
C THR A 242 1.76 -4.35 9.60
N ALA A 243 1.15 -3.18 9.42
CA ALA A 243 -0.26 -2.94 9.73
C ALA A 243 -1.20 -3.79 8.87
N LEU A 244 -0.95 -3.86 7.55
CA LEU A 244 -1.72 -4.65 6.61
C LEU A 244 -1.69 -6.14 6.98
N VAL A 245 -0.49 -6.69 7.17
CA VAL A 245 -0.29 -8.11 7.51
C VAL A 245 -0.92 -8.45 8.86
N SER A 246 -0.70 -7.61 9.87
CA SER A 246 -1.27 -7.81 11.21
C SER A 246 -2.80 -7.79 11.18
N PHE A 247 -3.40 -6.84 10.47
CA PHE A 247 -4.85 -6.73 10.31
C PHE A 247 -5.43 -7.93 9.56
N GLN A 248 -4.82 -8.30 8.43
CA GLN A 248 -5.28 -9.41 7.60
C GLN A 248 -5.23 -10.74 8.34
N ARG A 249 -4.11 -11.04 9.02
CA ARG A 249 -3.96 -12.27 9.82
C ARG A 249 -4.97 -12.33 10.95
N THR A 250 -5.13 -11.25 11.71
CA THR A 250 -6.11 -11.17 12.81
C THR A 250 -7.55 -11.32 12.29
N SER A 251 -7.89 -10.72 11.16
CA SER A 251 -9.23 -10.85 10.55
C SER A 251 -9.57 -12.26 10.06
N HIS A 252 -8.55 -13.10 9.85
CA HIS A 252 -8.67 -14.50 9.45
C HIS A 252 -8.36 -15.47 10.61
N GLY A 253 -8.21 -14.98 11.84
CA GLY A 253 -7.93 -15.80 13.02
C GLY A 253 -6.53 -16.45 13.03
N ARG A 254 -5.57 -15.88 12.30
CA ARG A 254 -4.18 -16.34 12.23
C ARG A 254 -3.26 -15.53 13.16
N SER A 255 -2.17 -16.16 13.59
CA SER A 255 -1.17 -15.51 14.46
C SER A 255 -0.34 -14.50 13.67
N ILE A 256 -0.09 -13.32 14.26
CA ILE A 256 0.78 -12.28 13.68
C ILE A 256 2.23 -12.76 13.62
N ALA A 257 2.67 -13.59 14.58
CA ALA A 257 4.06 -14.02 14.74
C ALA A 257 4.51 -15.13 13.76
N GLN A 258 3.62 -15.66 12.91
CA GLN A 258 3.96 -16.66 11.90
C GLN A 258 4.49 -15.96 10.64
N GLY A 259 5.61 -16.41 10.06
CA GLY A 259 6.07 -15.92 8.76
C GLY A 259 5.11 -16.33 7.63
N GLY A 260 5.00 -15.52 6.56
CA GLY A 260 4.07 -15.79 5.46
C GLY A 260 4.37 -14.97 4.20
N ARG A 261 3.66 -15.25 3.09
CA ARG A 261 3.79 -14.54 1.80
C ARG A 261 2.71 -13.48 1.59
N ASP A 262 2.13 -13.00 2.68
CA ASP A 262 0.99 -12.08 2.70
C ASP A 262 1.38 -10.60 2.83
N HIS A 263 2.67 -10.31 2.67
CA HIS A 263 3.23 -8.96 2.58
C HIS A 263 2.78 -8.25 1.30
N SER A 264 2.77 -6.92 1.34
CA SER A 264 2.45 -6.02 0.22
C SER A 264 3.31 -6.34 -1.00
N SER A 265 4.59 -6.62 -0.77
CA SER A 265 5.58 -6.97 -1.77
C SER A 265 5.17 -8.24 -2.56
N HIS A 266 4.84 -9.33 -1.86
CA HIS A 266 4.34 -10.56 -2.45
C HIS A 266 2.95 -10.40 -3.09
N ARG A 267 2.05 -9.62 -2.47
CA ARG A 267 0.73 -9.33 -3.04
C ARG A 267 0.84 -8.62 -4.38
N LEU A 268 1.76 -7.66 -4.52
CA LEU A 268 2.07 -7.02 -5.81
C LEU A 268 2.59 -8.00 -6.86
N VAL A 269 3.38 -9.00 -6.46
CA VAL A 269 3.84 -10.07 -7.36
C VAL A 269 2.70 -11.01 -7.76
N PHE A 270 1.82 -11.40 -6.83
CA PHE A 270 0.63 -12.22 -7.12
C PHE A 270 -0.34 -11.52 -8.08
N LEU A 271 -0.32 -10.19 -8.10
CA LEU A 271 -1.04 -9.36 -9.05
C LEU A 271 -0.42 -9.34 -10.46
N GLY A 272 0.68 -10.06 -10.69
CA GLY A 272 1.33 -10.20 -11.99
C GLY A 272 2.53 -9.27 -12.22
N LEU A 273 2.92 -8.47 -11.24
CA LEU A 273 4.15 -7.67 -11.33
C LEU A 273 5.38 -8.56 -11.17
N SER A 274 6.46 -8.19 -11.86
CA SER A 274 7.77 -8.80 -11.57
C SER A 274 8.29 -8.31 -10.22
N GLU A 275 9.14 -9.12 -9.58
CA GLU A 275 9.72 -8.78 -8.28
C GLU A 275 10.42 -7.42 -8.28
N ARG A 276 11.22 -7.16 -9.33
CA ARG A 276 11.85 -5.86 -9.56
C ARG A 276 10.86 -4.71 -9.58
N LYS A 277 9.73 -4.87 -10.29
CA LYS A 277 8.71 -3.82 -10.39
C LYS A 277 8.04 -3.59 -9.03
N ALA A 278 7.72 -4.65 -8.30
CA ALA A 278 7.13 -4.53 -6.96
C ALA A 278 8.05 -3.78 -6.00
N VAL A 279 9.34 -4.13 -5.97
CA VAL A 279 10.35 -3.46 -5.13
C VAL A 279 10.51 -1.99 -5.52
N LEU A 280 10.65 -1.67 -6.81
CA LEU A 280 10.78 -0.29 -7.29
C LEU A 280 9.55 0.56 -6.96
N ILE A 281 8.34 0.00 -7.07
CA ILE A 281 7.10 0.71 -6.68
C ILE A 281 7.11 1.02 -5.19
N LEU A 282 7.47 0.07 -4.32
CA LEU A 282 7.50 0.29 -2.89
C LEU A 282 8.59 1.31 -2.49
N ILE A 283 9.77 1.29 -3.11
CA ILE A 283 10.80 2.31 -2.91
C ILE A 283 10.29 3.68 -3.38
N ALA A 284 9.63 3.77 -4.53
CA ALA A 284 9.05 5.01 -5.03
C ALA A 284 7.97 5.56 -4.09
N VAL A 285 7.11 4.69 -3.52
CA VAL A 285 6.12 5.08 -2.51
C VAL A 285 6.80 5.60 -1.24
N SER A 286 7.89 4.97 -0.77
CA SER A 286 8.64 5.46 0.38
C SER A 286 9.25 6.85 0.11
N LEU A 287 9.90 7.02 -1.04
CA LEU A 287 10.49 8.30 -1.45
C LEU A 287 9.42 9.39 -1.58
N ALA A 288 8.33 9.12 -2.31
CA ALA A 288 7.24 10.07 -2.51
C ALA A 288 6.58 10.47 -1.18
N SER A 289 6.42 9.53 -0.26
CA SER A 289 5.77 9.80 1.04
C SER A 289 6.65 10.61 1.98
N GLY A 290 7.96 10.36 1.99
CA GLY A 290 8.88 11.21 2.74
C GLY A 290 9.04 12.61 2.13
N LEU A 291 9.05 12.73 0.80
CA LEU A 291 9.04 14.04 0.12
C LEU A 291 7.75 14.80 0.38
N LEU A 292 6.61 14.11 0.40
CA LEU A 292 5.33 14.70 0.80
C LEU A 292 5.39 15.19 2.24
N ALA A 293 5.91 14.38 3.18
CA ALA A 293 6.06 14.79 4.58
C ALA A 293 6.94 16.04 4.73
N LEU A 294 8.04 16.13 3.96
CA LEU A 294 8.89 17.32 3.91
C LEU A 294 8.13 18.53 3.35
N PHE A 295 7.40 18.37 2.24
CA PHE A 295 6.60 19.46 1.66
C PHE A 295 5.53 19.97 2.63
N LEU A 296 4.86 19.06 3.33
CA LEU A 296 3.82 19.39 4.31
C LEU A 296 4.34 20.18 5.52
N HIS A 297 5.64 20.10 5.83
CA HIS A 297 6.27 20.92 6.86
C HIS A 297 6.21 22.43 6.54
N TYR A 298 6.19 22.80 5.25
CA TYR A 298 6.12 24.20 4.80
C TYR A 298 4.70 24.74 4.69
N LEU A 299 3.68 23.90 4.92
CA LEU A 299 2.28 24.31 4.87
C LEU A 299 1.76 24.65 6.26
N SER A 300 0.64 25.37 6.33
CA SER A 300 -0.03 25.60 7.61
C SER A 300 -0.45 24.25 8.22
N THR A 301 -0.40 24.13 9.55
CA THR A 301 -0.73 22.86 10.26
C THR A 301 -2.10 22.33 9.84
N LEU A 302 -3.07 23.22 9.62
CA LEU A 302 -4.41 22.82 9.19
C LEU A 302 -4.42 22.21 7.77
N VAL A 303 -3.67 22.79 6.83
CA VAL A 303 -3.50 22.21 5.47
C VAL A 303 -2.78 20.87 5.55
N ALA A 304 -1.71 20.77 6.36
CA ALA A 304 -0.99 19.51 6.56
C ALA A 304 -1.91 18.40 7.08
N VAL A 305 -2.76 18.69 8.08
CA VAL A 305 -3.75 17.73 8.62
C VAL A 305 -4.73 17.25 7.54
N VAL A 306 -5.22 18.16 6.69
CA VAL A 306 -6.11 17.79 5.56
C VAL A 306 -5.41 16.85 4.58
N VAL A 307 -4.17 17.16 4.18
CA VAL A 307 -3.43 16.31 3.23
C VAL A 307 -3.07 14.97 3.85
N ILE A 308 -2.68 14.94 5.13
CA ILE A 308 -2.44 13.69 5.88
C ILE A 308 -3.71 12.84 5.91
N ALA A 309 -4.87 13.43 6.17
CA ALA A 309 -6.13 12.71 6.17
C ALA A 309 -6.40 12.06 4.79
N VAL A 310 -6.22 12.80 3.70
CA VAL A 310 -6.36 12.25 2.34
C VAL A 310 -5.35 11.13 2.08
N ALA A 311 -4.08 11.31 2.47
CA ALA A 311 -3.04 10.29 2.30
C ALA A 311 -3.36 9.01 3.08
N VAL A 312 -3.82 9.11 4.32
CA VAL A 312 -4.26 7.96 5.14
C VAL A 312 -5.37 7.20 4.42
N VAL A 313 -6.33 7.89 3.83
CA VAL A 313 -7.41 7.25 3.08
C VAL A 313 -6.89 6.51 1.86
N VAL A 314 -5.99 7.13 1.08
CA VAL A 314 -5.34 6.47 -0.06
C VAL A 314 -4.62 5.19 0.37
N PHE A 315 -3.85 5.24 1.46
CA PHE A 315 -3.18 4.04 1.99
C PHE A 315 -4.16 2.99 2.52
N LEU A 316 -5.23 3.39 3.22
CA LEU A 316 -6.26 2.45 3.67
C LEU A 316 -6.91 1.72 2.49
N PHE A 317 -7.24 2.44 1.41
CA PHE A 317 -7.77 1.83 0.20
C PHE A 317 -6.76 0.93 -0.49
N PHE A 318 -5.50 1.35 -0.59
CA PHE A 318 -4.43 0.51 -1.11
C PHE A 318 -4.26 -0.77 -0.27
N GLY A 319 -4.41 -0.70 1.05
CA GLY A 319 -4.37 -1.85 1.96
C GLY A 319 -5.57 -2.78 1.80
N VAL A 320 -6.79 -2.25 1.70
CA VAL A 320 -7.99 -3.05 1.42
C VAL A 320 -7.85 -3.75 0.06
N PHE A 321 -7.35 -3.03 -0.95
CA PHE A 321 -7.08 -3.54 -2.27
C PHE A 321 -6.09 -4.72 -2.25
N LEU A 322 -4.90 -4.51 -1.68
CA LEU A 322 -3.90 -5.57 -1.54
C LEU A 322 -4.45 -6.74 -0.71
N GLY A 323 -5.23 -6.45 0.34
CA GLY A 323 -5.91 -7.43 1.18
C GLY A 323 -6.84 -8.38 0.41
N GLY A 324 -7.47 -7.90 -0.67
CA GLY A 324 -8.34 -8.69 -1.54
C GLY A 324 -7.62 -9.72 -2.42
N VAL A 325 -6.29 -9.61 -2.57
CA VAL A 325 -5.47 -10.59 -3.29
C VAL A 325 -5.46 -11.90 -2.51
N LYS A 326 -5.96 -12.98 -3.14
CA LYS A 326 -5.97 -14.32 -2.54
C LYS A 326 -4.53 -14.85 -2.49
N VAL A 327 -3.93 -14.80 -1.29
CA VAL A 327 -2.61 -15.40 -1.00
C VAL A 327 -2.74 -16.84 -0.50
N TYR A 328 -3.89 -17.18 0.09
CA TYR A 328 -4.16 -18.49 0.68
C TYR A 328 -5.48 -19.06 0.15
N ASP A 329 -5.56 -20.37 0.02
CA ASP A 329 -6.82 -21.04 -0.30
C ASP A 329 -7.85 -20.82 0.80
N SER A 330 -9.07 -20.45 0.38
CA SER A 330 -10.18 -20.03 1.24
C SER A 330 -10.74 -21.11 2.18
N GLN A 331 -10.14 -22.30 2.22
CA GLN A 331 -10.60 -23.42 3.04
C GLN A 331 -10.24 -23.32 4.52
N GLU A 332 -9.31 -22.43 4.91
CA GLU A 332 -8.83 -22.31 6.31
C GLU A 332 -9.49 -21.17 7.13
N ARG A 333 -10.72 -20.76 6.84
CA ARG A 333 -11.44 -19.86 7.77
C ARG A 333 -11.87 -20.65 9.01
N ARG A 334 -11.00 -20.71 10.03
CA ARG A 334 -11.43 -21.13 11.38
C ARG A 334 -12.50 -20.13 11.85
N ARG A 335 -13.76 -20.57 11.95
CA ARG A 335 -14.83 -19.80 12.61
C ARG A 335 -14.34 -19.43 14.01
N LEU A 336 -14.45 -18.15 14.38
CA LEU A 336 -14.12 -17.74 15.74
C LEU A 336 -15.08 -18.44 16.69
N LYS A 337 -14.59 -18.87 17.86
CA LYS A 337 -15.40 -19.65 18.82
C LYS A 337 -16.59 -18.87 19.39
N SER A 338 -16.67 -17.54 19.20
CA SER A 338 -17.79 -16.74 19.70
C SER A 338 -18.62 -16.10 18.57
N PRO A 339 -19.96 -16.26 18.60
CA PRO A 339 -20.87 -15.74 17.57
C PRO A 339 -20.94 -14.20 17.57
N LEU A 340 -20.58 -13.55 18.69
CA LEU A 340 -20.48 -12.08 18.78
C LEU A 340 -19.25 -11.55 18.03
N LEU A 341 -18.09 -12.21 18.14
CA LEU A 341 -16.89 -11.79 17.41
C LEU A 341 -17.05 -12.04 15.90
N ASP A 342 -17.67 -13.15 15.50
CA ASP A 342 -17.97 -13.40 14.08
C ASP A 342 -18.95 -12.35 13.50
N ARG A 343 -19.96 -11.89 14.25
CA ARG A 343 -20.85 -10.79 13.83
C ARG A 343 -20.12 -9.44 13.74
N VAL A 344 -19.24 -9.12 14.69
CA VAL A 344 -18.42 -7.89 14.63
C VAL A 344 -17.47 -7.93 13.43
N VAL A 345 -16.89 -9.10 13.11
CA VAL A 345 -16.03 -9.31 11.94
C VAL A 345 -16.80 -9.12 10.62
N LEU A 346 -18.06 -9.54 10.53
CA LEU A 346 -18.92 -9.32 9.36
C LEU A 346 -19.27 -7.83 9.15
N HIS A 347 -19.42 -7.04 10.22
CA HIS A 347 -19.71 -5.60 10.14
C HIS A 347 -18.44 -4.72 9.99
N LYS A 348 -17.23 -5.30 10.01
CA LYS A 348 -15.96 -4.55 9.87
C LYS A 348 -15.90 -3.69 8.61
N LYS A 349 -16.47 -4.14 7.50
CA LYS A 349 -16.44 -3.39 6.23
C LYS A 349 -17.23 -2.09 6.30
N GLN A 350 -18.43 -2.14 6.91
CA GLN A 350 -19.26 -0.95 7.12
C GLN A 350 -18.60 0.01 8.12
N LEU A 351 -17.99 -0.52 9.18
CA LEU A 351 -17.28 0.31 10.16
C LEU A 351 -16.07 1.00 9.54
N VAL A 352 -15.26 0.29 8.76
CA VAL A 352 -14.14 0.89 8.00
C VAL A 352 -14.64 1.95 7.02
N GLN A 353 -15.78 1.70 6.35
CA GLN A 353 -16.39 2.69 5.46
C GLN A 353 -16.81 3.95 6.19
N ILE A 354 -17.53 3.81 7.30
CA ILE A 354 -18.01 4.95 8.08
C ILE A 354 -16.83 5.74 8.63
N LEU A 355 -15.78 5.08 9.13
CA LEU A 355 -14.56 5.76 9.60
C LEU A 355 -13.83 6.48 8.46
N THR A 356 -13.76 5.88 7.27
CA THR A 356 -13.14 6.49 6.09
C THR A 356 -13.94 7.69 5.62
N ASP A 357 -15.26 7.55 5.49
CA ASP A 357 -16.16 8.63 5.09
C ASP A 357 -16.15 9.76 6.14
N LEU A 358 -16.09 9.46 7.44
CA LEU A 358 -15.97 10.47 8.50
C LEU A 358 -14.69 11.29 8.35
N LEU A 359 -13.57 10.64 8.08
CA LEU A 359 -12.27 11.29 7.92
C LEU A 359 -12.22 12.14 6.64
N LEU A 360 -12.78 11.63 5.53
CA LEU A 360 -12.93 12.39 4.29
C LEU A 360 -13.86 13.60 4.43
N LEU A 361 -14.99 13.43 5.11
CA LEU A 361 -15.94 14.52 5.35
C LEU A 361 -15.33 15.59 6.27
N SER A 362 -14.55 15.18 7.27
CA SER A 362 -13.81 16.12 8.11
C SER A 362 -12.77 16.89 7.29
N ALA A 363 -12.00 16.19 6.46
CA ALA A 363 -11.00 16.81 5.59
C ALA A 363 -11.65 17.76 4.57
N ALA A 364 -12.75 17.36 3.94
CA ALA A 364 -13.49 18.19 2.99
C ALA A 364 -14.04 19.45 3.64
N TYR A 365 -14.63 19.32 4.83
CA TYR A 365 -15.18 20.46 5.57
C TYR A 365 -14.08 21.45 5.98
N THR A 366 -12.99 20.96 6.54
CA THR A 366 -11.84 21.80 6.91
C THR A 366 -11.19 22.45 5.68
N ALA A 367 -11.04 21.71 4.59
CA ALA A 367 -10.51 22.23 3.33
C ALA A 367 -11.41 23.31 2.73
N ALA A 368 -12.73 23.19 2.86
CA ALA A 368 -13.66 24.19 2.34
C ALA A 368 -13.51 25.55 3.03
N TRP A 369 -13.34 25.54 4.35
CA TRP A 369 -13.04 26.76 5.12
C TRP A 369 -11.67 27.32 4.73
N LEU A 370 -10.64 26.47 4.62
CA LEU A 370 -9.32 26.90 4.16
C LEU A 370 -9.35 27.55 2.78
N LEU A 371 -10.00 26.93 1.80
CA LEU A 371 -10.12 27.49 0.44
C LEU A 371 -10.92 28.79 0.44
N ARG A 372 -11.98 28.87 1.26
CA ARG A 372 -12.81 30.08 1.36
C ARG A 372 -12.05 31.29 1.91
N PHE A 373 -11.14 31.05 2.86
CA PHE A 373 -10.37 32.08 3.56
C PHE A 373 -8.88 32.06 3.17
N GLU A 374 -8.58 31.62 1.95
CA GLU A 374 -7.23 31.72 1.35
C GLU A 374 -6.11 31.12 2.24
N GLY A 375 -6.41 30.01 2.91
CA GLY A 375 -5.48 29.27 3.76
C GLY A 375 -5.33 29.80 5.20
N HIS A 376 -5.96 30.94 5.53
CA HIS A 376 -5.77 31.63 6.80
C HIS A 376 -7.09 31.78 7.56
N LEU A 377 -7.23 31.04 8.67
CA LEU A 377 -8.40 31.13 9.55
C LEU A 377 -8.08 31.97 10.78
N GLY A 378 -8.79 33.10 10.94
CA GLY A 378 -8.74 33.87 12.17
C GLY A 378 -9.39 33.15 13.37
N PRO A 379 -9.27 33.69 14.59
CA PRO A 379 -9.78 33.05 15.81
C PRO A 379 -11.28 32.79 15.76
N GLU A 380 -12.06 33.72 15.21
CA GLU A 380 -13.51 33.55 15.07
C GLU A 380 -13.86 32.45 14.07
N GLN A 381 -13.21 32.41 12.90
CA GLN A 381 -13.45 31.37 11.90
C GLN A 381 -13.06 29.99 12.43
N MET A 382 -11.95 29.88 13.17
CA MET A 382 -11.53 28.64 13.81
C MET A 382 -12.55 28.19 14.87
N HIS A 383 -13.08 29.12 15.68
CA HIS A 383 -14.13 28.83 16.65
C HIS A 383 -15.41 28.32 15.98
N LEU A 384 -15.81 28.95 14.87
CA LEU A 384 -16.98 28.52 14.11
C LEU A 384 -16.77 27.15 13.47
N LEU A 385 -15.61 26.90 12.85
CA LEU A 385 -15.25 25.61 12.26
C LEU A 385 -15.31 24.49 13.31
N THR A 386 -14.63 24.67 14.44
CA THR A 386 -14.55 23.65 15.50
C THR A 386 -15.90 23.37 16.16
N LYS A 387 -16.73 24.41 16.41
CA LYS A 387 -18.08 24.20 16.96
C LYS A 387 -19.07 23.60 15.98
N SER A 388 -18.95 23.91 14.69
CA SER A 388 -19.86 23.39 13.67
C SER A 388 -19.51 21.98 13.21
N LEU A 389 -18.22 21.61 13.18
CA LEU A 389 -17.73 20.34 12.65
C LEU A 389 -18.50 19.11 13.20
N PRO A 390 -18.73 18.93 14.51
CA PRO A 390 -19.46 17.76 15.01
C PRO A 390 -20.89 17.64 14.48
N TRP A 391 -21.60 18.77 14.38
CA TRP A 391 -22.98 18.81 13.89
C TRP A 391 -23.03 18.55 12.38
N VAL A 392 -22.10 19.12 11.63
CA VAL A 392 -21.98 18.92 10.18
C VAL A 392 -21.68 17.46 9.85
N LEU A 393 -20.72 16.85 10.55
CA LEU A 393 -20.39 15.45 10.37
C LEU A 393 -21.56 14.55 10.73
N SER A 394 -22.24 14.81 11.86
CA SER A 394 -23.40 14.04 12.29
C SER A 394 -24.53 14.11 11.26
N ALA A 395 -24.88 15.31 10.79
CA ALA A 395 -25.90 15.51 9.77
C ALA A 395 -25.56 14.76 8.47
N LYS A 396 -24.31 14.87 7.99
CA LYS A 396 -23.85 14.17 6.78
C LYS A 396 -23.90 12.66 6.93
N ILE A 397 -23.40 12.10 8.03
CA ILE A 397 -23.42 10.65 8.29
C ILE A 397 -24.86 10.13 8.36
N VAL A 398 -25.76 10.86 9.05
CA VAL A 398 -27.18 10.51 9.11
C VAL A 398 -27.82 10.54 7.73
N CYS A 399 -27.59 11.57 6.92
CA CYS A 399 -28.10 11.63 5.54
C CYS A 399 -27.57 10.49 4.66
N LEU A 400 -26.27 10.18 4.74
CA LEU A 400 -25.65 9.06 4.02
C LEU A 400 -26.28 7.72 4.43
N TRP A 401 -26.57 7.55 5.73
CA TRP A 401 -27.22 6.36 6.24
C TRP A 401 -28.68 6.24 5.80
N LEU A 402 -29.47 7.32 5.93
CA LEU A 402 -30.88 7.37 5.54
C LEU A 402 -31.09 7.09 4.06
N LEU A 403 -30.20 7.62 3.20
CA LEU A 403 -30.26 7.43 1.76
C LEU A 403 -29.59 6.14 1.28
N GLY A 404 -29.21 5.26 2.22
CA GLY A 404 -28.80 3.89 1.90
C GLY A 404 -27.38 3.74 1.35
N VAL A 405 -26.52 4.76 1.46
CA VAL A 405 -25.14 4.71 0.94
C VAL A 405 -24.31 3.59 1.60
N TYR A 406 -24.61 3.24 2.85
CA TYR A 406 -23.95 2.15 3.59
C TYR A 406 -24.61 0.77 3.41
N ARG A 407 -25.69 0.68 2.63
CA ARG A 407 -26.40 -0.59 2.34
C ARG A 407 -25.85 -1.32 1.11
N GLY A 408 -25.06 -0.65 0.29
CA GLY A 408 -24.49 -1.21 -0.96
C GLY A 408 -23.23 -2.06 -0.76
N GLU A 409 -23.02 -3.02 -1.65
CA GLU A 409 -21.79 -3.80 -1.78
C GLU A 409 -20.63 -2.91 -2.26
N TRP A 410 -19.54 -2.81 -1.48
CA TRP A 410 -18.33 -2.00 -1.75
C TRP A 410 -17.71 -2.21 -3.15
N ARG A 411 -17.98 -3.36 -3.76
CA ARG A 411 -17.31 -3.82 -4.98
C ARG A 411 -17.92 -3.26 -6.26
N TYR A 412 -19.13 -2.68 -6.20
CA TYR A 412 -19.83 -2.19 -7.38
C TYR A 412 -20.26 -0.74 -7.19
N VAL A 413 -19.38 0.18 -7.60
CA VAL A 413 -19.72 1.61 -7.68
C VAL A 413 -20.57 1.83 -8.92
N SER A 414 -21.88 1.74 -8.75
CA SER A 414 -22.87 2.01 -9.80
C SER A 414 -23.11 3.52 -9.95
N VAL A 415 -23.61 3.93 -11.12
CA VAL A 415 -24.10 5.31 -11.34
C VAL A 415 -25.17 5.66 -10.30
N HIS A 416 -26.00 4.67 -9.93
CA HIS A 416 -26.99 4.83 -8.87
C HIS A 416 -26.35 5.18 -7.51
N ALA A 417 -25.24 4.54 -7.15
CA ALA A 417 -24.51 4.86 -5.91
C ALA A 417 -23.96 6.30 -5.93
N MET A 418 -23.49 6.80 -7.08
CA MET A 418 -23.06 8.19 -7.23
C MET A 418 -24.22 9.18 -7.08
N ILE A 419 -25.40 8.84 -7.63
CA ILE A 419 -26.61 9.65 -7.47
C ILE A 419 -27.08 9.68 -6.01
N GLN A 420 -27.10 8.53 -5.32
CA GLN A 420 -27.44 8.47 -3.89
C GLN A 420 -26.47 9.31 -3.05
N LEU A 421 -25.17 9.25 -3.37
CA LEU A 421 -24.15 10.04 -2.71
C LEU A 421 -24.38 11.55 -2.92
N ALA A 422 -24.60 11.98 -4.16
CA ALA A 422 -24.89 13.37 -4.48
C ALA A 422 -26.14 13.87 -3.74
N LYS A 423 -27.23 13.09 -3.73
CA LYS A 423 -28.46 13.40 -2.98
C LYS A 423 -28.20 13.53 -1.48
N ALA A 424 -27.38 12.65 -0.91
CA ALA A 424 -27.08 12.65 0.52
C ALA A 424 -26.24 13.84 0.94
N VAL A 425 -25.18 14.16 0.19
CA VAL A 425 -24.34 15.32 0.46
C VAL A 425 -25.14 16.61 0.24
N LEU A 426 -26.00 16.68 -0.79
CA LEU A 426 -26.87 17.82 -1.04
C LEU A 426 -27.87 18.04 0.10
N LEU A 427 -28.60 16.99 0.50
CA LEU A 427 -29.56 17.06 1.60
C LEU A 427 -28.89 17.50 2.90
N ALA A 428 -27.72 16.94 3.22
CA ALA A 428 -26.96 17.33 4.41
C ALA A 428 -26.50 18.80 4.36
N SER A 429 -26.06 19.27 3.19
CA SER A 429 -25.65 20.67 2.99
C SER A 429 -26.82 21.63 3.12
N LEU A 430 -28.01 21.27 2.60
CA LEU A 430 -29.23 22.07 2.75
C LEU A 430 -29.70 22.13 4.22
N LEU A 431 -29.69 21.00 4.93
CA LEU A 431 -30.01 20.94 6.36
C LEU A 431 -29.05 21.78 7.19
N MET A 432 -27.77 21.80 6.80
CA MET A 432 -26.75 22.62 7.43
C MET A 432 -27.01 24.12 7.21
N VAL A 433 -27.31 24.55 5.98
CA VAL A 433 -27.70 25.95 5.69
C VAL A 433 -28.94 26.33 6.50
N LEU A 434 -29.97 25.48 6.51
CA LEU A 434 -31.19 25.72 7.29
C LEU A 434 -30.89 25.85 8.79
N GLY A 435 -30.07 24.96 9.36
CA GLY A 435 -29.68 25.01 10.76
C GLY A 435 -28.93 26.29 11.12
N VAL A 436 -28.04 26.77 10.24
CA VAL A 436 -27.32 28.04 10.43
C VAL A 436 -28.27 29.24 10.38
N LEU A 437 -29.24 29.23 9.47
CA LEU A 437 -30.26 30.29 9.35
C LEU A 437 -31.16 30.35 10.59
N LEU A 438 -31.58 29.19 11.13
CA LEU A 438 -32.49 29.09 12.27
C LEU A 438 -31.83 29.39 13.62
N LEU A 439 -30.58 28.97 13.84
CA LEU A 439 -29.94 29.03 15.17
C LEU A 439 -29.10 30.30 15.41
N ARG A 440 -28.63 30.98 14.36
CA ARG A 440 -27.66 32.09 14.51
C ARG A 440 -27.95 33.33 13.66
N HIS A 441 -29.13 33.45 13.05
CA HIS A 441 -29.45 34.55 12.12
C HIS A 441 -28.33 34.79 11.08
N GLY A 442 -27.63 33.74 10.65
CA GLY A 442 -26.57 33.82 9.64
C GLY A 442 -25.29 34.59 10.01
N GLN A 443 -25.11 35.07 11.25
CA GLN A 443 -23.92 35.88 11.57
C GLN A 443 -22.65 35.03 11.64
N GLY A 444 -21.67 35.40 10.81
CA GLY A 444 -20.33 34.81 10.77
C GLY A 444 -20.16 33.55 9.91
N TYR A 445 -21.24 32.94 9.42
CA TYR A 445 -21.18 31.71 8.62
C TYR A 445 -21.09 32.01 7.12
N SER A 446 -20.11 31.41 6.44
CA SER A 446 -19.93 31.66 5.00
C SER A 446 -20.70 30.64 4.15
N LEU A 447 -21.71 31.10 3.40
CA LEU A 447 -22.47 30.25 2.47
C LEU A 447 -21.55 29.63 1.40
N SER A 448 -20.56 30.38 0.92
CA SER A 448 -19.58 29.85 -0.02
C SER A 448 -18.70 28.76 0.57
N ALA A 449 -18.40 28.77 1.88
CA ALA A 449 -17.73 27.63 2.52
C ALA A 449 -18.61 26.37 2.50
N VAL A 450 -19.92 26.49 2.67
CA VAL A 450 -20.87 25.36 2.57
C VAL A 450 -20.95 24.82 1.14
N ILE A 451 -20.95 25.71 0.14
CA ILE A 451 -20.95 25.32 -1.27
C ILE A 451 -19.65 24.58 -1.63
N ILE A 452 -18.49 25.11 -1.22
CA ILE A 452 -17.19 24.45 -1.44
C ILE A 452 -17.17 23.09 -0.73
N ASP A 453 -17.67 23.03 0.51
CA ASP A 453 -17.77 21.79 1.28
C ASP A 453 -18.64 20.73 0.59
N PHE A 454 -19.77 21.12 -0.02
CA PHE A 454 -20.59 20.22 -0.81
C PHE A 454 -19.78 19.58 -1.95
N PHE A 455 -19.08 20.39 -2.75
CA PHE A 455 -18.29 19.88 -3.88
C PHE A 455 -17.11 19.02 -3.42
N LEU A 456 -16.39 19.44 -2.38
CA LEU A 456 -15.27 18.66 -1.84
C LEU A 456 -15.72 17.37 -1.20
N SER A 457 -16.83 17.39 -0.45
CA SER A 457 -17.39 16.18 0.17
C SER A 457 -17.81 15.18 -0.90
N PHE A 458 -18.50 15.65 -1.94
CA PHE A 458 -18.85 14.79 -3.07
C PHE A 458 -17.61 14.25 -3.78
N LEU A 459 -16.64 15.11 -4.11
CA LEU A 459 -15.40 14.71 -4.79
C LEU A 459 -14.61 13.68 -3.98
N PHE A 460 -14.44 13.87 -2.68
CA PHE A 460 -13.69 12.97 -1.82
C PHE A 460 -14.40 11.62 -1.66
N LEU A 461 -15.72 11.63 -1.42
CA LEU A 461 -16.50 10.40 -1.27
C LEU A 461 -16.69 9.64 -2.59
N ALA A 462 -16.86 10.34 -3.71
CA ALA A 462 -16.97 9.74 -5.03
C ALA A 462 -15.59 9.26 -5.53
N GLY A 463 -14.56 10.06 -5.34
CA GLY A 463 -13.18 9.75 -5.69
C GLY A 463 -12.65 8.53 -4.95
N SER A 464 -12.89 8.43 -3.64
CA SER A 464 -12.55 7.23 -2.86
C SER A 464 -13.20 5.95 -3.40
N ARG A 465 -14.48 6.02 -3.75
CA ARG A 465 -15.22 4.90 -4.36
C ARG A 465 -14.71 4.59 -5.78
N PHE A 466 -14.47 5.61 -6.59
CA PHE A 466 -13.93 5.45 -7.95
C PHE A 466 -12.54 4.80 -7.94
N LEU A 467 -11.66 5.21 -7.01
CA LEU A 467 -10.36 4.56 -6.81
C LEU A 467 -10.53 3.07 -6.56
N VAL A 468 -11.43 2.67 -5.64
CA VAL A 468 -11.73 1.25 -5.39
C VAL A 468 -12.17 0.53 -6.67
N ARG A 469 -13.04 1.16 -7.47
CA ARG A 469 -13.52 0.58 -8.72
C ARG A 469 -12.39 0.38 -9.72
N VAL A 470 -11.61 1.42 -10.01
CA VAL A 470 -10.47 1.34 -10.94
C VAL A 470 -9.50 0.27 -10.49
N PHE A 471 -9.12 0.27 -9.20
CA PHE A 471 -8.22 -0.75 -8.66
C PHE A 471 -8.81 -2.18 -8.76
N THR A 472 -10.12 -2.35 -8.57
CA THR A 472 -10.75 -3.68 -8.70
C THR A 472 -10.86 -4.12 -10.16
N GLU A 473 -11.19 -3.21 -11.08
CA GLU A 473 -11.42 -3.52 -12.50
C GLU A 473 -10.12 -3.72 -13.28
N SER A 474 -9.07 -2.94 -13.00
CA SER A 474 -7.76 -3.03 -13.66
C SER A 474 -7.03 -4.35 -13.39
N MET A 475 -7.48 -5.12 -12.39
CA MET A 475 -6.71 -6.23 -11.82
C MET A 475 -7.36 -7.60 -12.08
N VAL A 476 -8.51 -7.64 -12.76
CA VAL A 476 -9.05 -8.87 -13.34
C VAL A 476 -8.45 -9.06 -14.73
N GLN A 477 -7.13 -9.22 -14.82
CA GLN A 477 -6.55 -9.96 -15.93
C GLN A 477 -6.51 -11.42 -15.50
N LYS A 478 -7.54 -12.17 -15.90
CA LYS A 478 -7.54 -13.61 -15.72
C LYS A 478 -6.44 -14.21 -16.59
N LYS A 479 -5.43 -14.82 -15.97
CA LYS A 479 -4.69 -15.89 -16.63
C LYS A 479 -5.62 -17.09 -16.67
N GLY A 480 -6.13 -17.36 -17.86
CA GLY A 480 -6.97 -18.50 -18.14
C GLY A 480 -6.68 -18.97 -19.55
N ASP A 481 -7.30 -20.07 -19.92
CA ASP A 481 -7.20 -20.65 -21.23
C ASP A 481 -7.69 -19.66 -22.29
N PRO A 482 -6.87 -19.32 -23.29
CA PRO A 482 -7.23 -18.33 -24.31
C PRO A 482 -8.43 -18.80 -25.12
N VAL A 483 -9.49 -17.99 -25.16
CA VAL A 483 -10.72 -18.28 -25.91
C VAL A 483 -11.11 -17.14 -26.85
N LEU A 484 -11.76 -17.48 -27.96
CA LEU A 484 -12.42 -16.50 -28.84
C LEU A 484 -13.93 -16.50 -28.57
N ILE A 485 -14.55 -15.33 -28.71
CA ILE A 485 -16.01 -15.19 -28.63
C ILE A 485 -16.54 -14.87 -30.02
N MET A 486 -17.34 -15.75 -30.59
CA MET A 486 -18.02 -15.51 -31.85
C MET A 486 -19.34 -14.75 -31.62
N GLY A 487 -19.45 -13.61 -32.28
CA GLY A 487 -20.52 -12.62 -32.14
C GLY A 487 -20.12 -11.48 -31.20
N ALA A 488 -19.95 -10.29 -31.75
CA ALA A 488 -19.59 -9.05 -31.07
C ALA A 488 -20.81 -8.15 -30.78
N GLY A 489 -22.01 -8.76 -30.64
CA GLY A 489 -23.24 -8.08 -30.22
C GLY A 489 -23.55 -8.30 -28.74
N ASP A 490 -24.77 -7.96 -28.31
CA ASP A 490 -25.21 -8.03 -26.90
C ASP A 490 -24.98 -9.39 -26.25
N GLY A 491 -25.21 -10.49 -26.99
CA GLY A 491 -24.98 -11.85 -26.50
C GLY A 491 -23.50 -12.16 -26.23
N GLY A 492 -22.61 -11.65 -27.09
CA GLY A 492 -21.17 -11.80 -26.92
C GLY A 492 -20.63 -10.93 -25.81
N GLU A 493 -21.18 -9.72 -25.68
CA GLU A 493 -20.88 -8.82 -24.57
C GLU A 493 -21.27 -9.44 -23.22
N LEU A 494 -22.46 -10.04 -23.12
CA LEU A 494 -22.94 -10.72 -21.92
C LEU A 494 -22.01 -11.88 -21.54
N LEU A 495 -21.63 -12.70 -22.53
CA LEU A 495 -20.71 -13.81 -22.31
C LEU A 495 -19.33 -13.31 -21.87
N LEU A 496 -18.81 -12.25 -22.48
CA LEU A 496 -17.55 -11.65 -22.05
C LEU A 496 -17.61 -11.21 -20.59
N ARG A 497 -18.71 -10.58 -20.17
CA ARG A 497 -18.91 -10.17 -18.78
C ARG A 497 -18.93 -11.38 -17.84
N GLU A 498 -19.58 -12.48 -18.20
CA GLU A 498 -19.62 -13.71 -17.38
C GLU A 498 -18.23 -14.36 -17.28
N LEU A 499 -17.54 -14.52 -18.43
CA LEU A 499 -16.17 -15.05 -18.48
C LEU A 499 -15.20 -14.21 -17.65
N ARG A 500 -15.38 -12.89 -17.58
CA ARG A 500 -14.54 -12.00 -16.78
C ARG A 500 -14.92 -11.99 -15.30
N ASN A 501 -16.22 -11.98 -14.97
CA ASN A 501 -16.71 -11.77 -13.61
C ASN A 501 -16.82 -13.06 -12.78
N ASN A 502 -16.90 -14.24 -13.40
CA ASN A 502 -17.07 -15.50 -12.70
C ASN A 502 -15.72 -16.20 -12.45
N PRO A 503 -15.11 -16.11 -11.25
CA PRO A 503 -13.77 -16.64 -11.00
C PRO A 503 -13.67 -18.18 -11.08
N ALA A 504 -14.79 -18.91 -11.12
CA ALA A 504 -14.78 -20.36 -11.31
C ALA A 504 -14.47 -20.78 -12.76
N LEU A 505 -14.61 -19.87 -13.72
CA LEU A 505 -14.35 -20.14 -15.13
C LEU A 505 -12.87 -19.91 -15.48
N PRO A 506 -12.14 -20.94 -15.93
CA PRO A 506 -10.71 -20.89 -16.21
C PRO A 506 -10.38 -20.30 -17.61
N TYR A 507 -11.23 -19.44 -18.18
CA TYR A 507 -11.06 -18.92 -19.54
C TYR A 507 -10.62 -17.45 -19.56
N SER A 508 -9.80 -17.09 -20.55
CA SER A 508 -9.34 -15.73 -20.84
C SER A 508 -9.72 -15.34 -22.28
N PRO A 509 -10.71 -14.45 -22.46
CA PRO A 509 -11.10 -13.97 -23.78
C PRO A 509 -9.97 -13.18 -24.45
N VAL A 510 -9.56 -13.59 -25.66
CA VAL A 510 -8.47 -12.94 -26.41
C VAL A 510 -9.00 -11.97 -27.47
N GLY A 511 -10.19 -12.24 -28.01
CA GLY A 511 -10.77 -11.47 -29.09
C GLY A 511 -12.19 -11.90 -29.41
N PHE A 512 -12.92 -10.99 -30.04
CA PHE A 512 -14.18 -11.30 -30.72
C PHE A 512 -13.94 -11.66 -32.18
N VAL A 513 -14.85 -12.47 -32.71
CA VAL A 513 -14.98 -12.76 -34.13
C VAL A 513 -16.41 -12.43 -34.54
N ASP A 514 -16.60 -11.54 -35.50
CA ASP A 514 -17.94 -11.15 -35.99
C ASP A 514 -17.85 -10.96 -37.50
N ASP A 515 -18.89 -11.39 -38.21
CA ASP A 515 -18.94 -11.34 -39.66
C ASP A 515 -19.44 -9.99 -40.17
N ASP A 516 -19.98 -9.14 -39.28
CA ASP A 516 -20.29 -7.76 -39.59
C ASP A 516 -18.99 -6.96 -39.79
N PRO A 517 -18.67 -6.53 -41.04
CA PRO A 517 -17.44 -5.80 -41.32
C PRO A 517 -17.40 -4.44 -40.62
N ALA A 518 -18.54 -3.87 -40.22
CA ALA A 518 -18.58 -2.62 -39.46
C ALA A 518 -18.00 -2.75 -38.05
N LYS A 519 -17.93 -3.97 -37.51
CA LYS A 519 -17.41 -4.23 -36.16
C LYS A 519 -15.93 -4.56 -36.11
N LEU A 520 -15.30 -4.86 -37.25
CA LEU A 520 -13.88 -5.20 -37.31
C LEU A 520 -13.01 -4.07 -36.73
N GLY A 521 -12.11 -4.42 -35.81
CA GLY A 521 -11.22 -3.47 -35.14
C GLY A 521 -11.86 -2.70 -33.97
N LEU A 522 -13.17 -2.82 -33.72
CA LEU A 522 -13.80 -2.22 -32.53
C LEU A 522 -13.32 -2.92 -31.24
N LEU A 523 -13.31 -2.16 -30.14
CA LEU A 523 -12.99 -2.67 -28.81
C LEU A 523 -14.27 -2.79 -27.98
N ILE A 524 -14.59 -4.00 -27.53
CA ILE A 524 -15.73 -4.28 -26.64
C ILE A 524 -15.17 -4.65 -25.27
N HIS A 525 -15.41 -3.79 -24.27
CA HIS A 525 -14.81 -3.89 -22.92
C HIS A 525 -13.29 -4.09 -22.92
N GLY A 526 -12.60 -3.50 -23.90
CA GLY A 526 -11.14 -3.59 -24.07
C GLY A 526 -10.65 -4.81 -24.84
N ILE A 527 -11.54 -5.66 -25.35
CA ILE A 527 -11.20 -6.82 -26.19
C ILE A 527 -11.52 -6.49 -27.67
N PRO A 528 -10.57 -6.64 -28.61
CA PRO A 528 -10.78 -6.29 -30.01
C PRO A 528 -11.62 -7.33 -30.75
N VAL A 529 -12.37 -6.87 -31.75
CA VAL A 529 -12.92 -7.71 -32.82
C VAL A 529 -11.79 -7.96 -33.83
N LEU A 530 -11.26 -9.18 -33.81
CA LEU A 530 -10.00 -9.55 -34.48
C LEU A 530 -10.17 -9.95 -35.94
N GLY A 531 -11.36 -10.34 -36.35
CA GLY A 531 -11.61 -10.89 -37.68
C GLY A 531 -13.02 -11.45 -37.83
N THR A 532 -13.23 -12.10 -38.97
CA THR A 532 -14.46 -12.80 -39.36
C THR A 532 -14.35 -14.30 -39.06
N ARG A 533 -15.43 -15.07 -39.28
CA ARG A 533 -15.41 -16.53 -39.04
C ARG A 533 -14.30 -17.27 -39.80
N HIS A 534 -13.87 -16.76 -40.95
CA HIS A 534 -12.82 -17.38 -41.76
C HIS A 534 -11.42 -17.18 -41.14
N ASP A 535 -11.25 -16.17 -40.29
CA ASP A 535 -9.99 -15.86 -39.62
C ASP A 535 -9.75 -16.72 -38.36
N ILE A 536 -10.75 -17.48 -37.89
CA ILE A 536 -10.70 -18.26 -36.64
C ILE A 536 -9.45 -19.16 -36.59
N ALA A 537 -9.15 -19.90 -37.66
CA ALA A 537 -8.00 -20.81 -37.70
C ALA A 537 -6.64 -20.06 -37.65
N GLY A 538 -6.57 -18.87 -38.25
CA GLY A 538 -5.38 -18.02 -38.21
C GLY A 538 -5.19 -17.38 -36.84
N LEU A 539 -6.27 -16.82 -36.28
CA LEU A 539 -6.30 -16.22 -34.96
C LEU A 539 -5.98 -17.23 -33.87
N ALA A 540 -6.49 -18.46 -33.98
CA ALA A 540 -6.23 -19.50 -33.01
C ALA A 540 -4.75 -19.89 -32.94
N ARG A 541 -4.08 -20.01 -34.09
CA ARG A 541 -2.63 -20.25 -34.13
C ARG A 541 -1.82 -19.07 -33.60
N LYS A 542 -2.21 -17.84 -33.96
CA LYS A 542 -1.51 -16.62 -33.55
C LYS A 542 -1.61 -16.36 -32.04
N HIS A 543 -2.77 -16.64 -31.46
CA HIS A 543 -3.08 -16.32 -30.06
C HIS A 543 -3.13 -17.54 -29.13
N GLY A 544 -2.82 -18.73 -29.64
CA GLY A 544 -2.82 -19.98 -28.87
C GLY A 544 -4.20 -20.39 -28.35
N VAL A 545 -5.28 -19.97 -29.02
CA VAL A 545 -6.67 -20.18 -28.59
C VAL A 545 -6.98 -21.66 -28.51
N ILE A 546 -7.58 -22.12 -27.41
CA ILE A 546 -7.95 -23.53 -27.24
C ILE A 546 -9.43 -23.81 -27.50
N ARG A 547 -10.27 -22.77 -27.41
CA ARG A 547 -11.73 -22.91 -27.51
C ARG A 547 -12.40 -21.67 -28.08
N VAL A 548 -13.47 -21.86 -28.84
CA VAL A 548 -14.35 -20.80 -29.35
C VAL A 548 -15.71 -20.91 -28.68
N PHE A 549 -16.20 -19.81 -28.10
CA PHE A 549 -17.55 -19.73 -27.59
C PHE A 549 -18.46 -18.98 -28.55
N ILE A 550 -19.62 -19.55 -28.87
CA ILE A 550 -20.63 -18.91 -29.71
C ILE A 550 -21.66 -18.24 -28.81
N SER A 551 -21.90 -16.94 -29.04
CA SER A 551 -22.83 -16.15 -28.24
C SER A 551 -24.31 -16.54 -28.42
N ILE A 552 -25.10 -16.21 -27.40
CA ILE A 552 -26.51 -16.60 -27.21
C ILE A 552 -27.45 -16.06 -28.30
N LEU A 553 -27.13 -14.89 -28.89
CA LEU A 553 -28.06 -14.08 -29.69
C LEU A 553 -27.54 -13.69 -31.08
N SER A 554 -26.42 -14.25 -31.52
CA SER A 554 -25.86 -13.86 -32.82
C SER A 554 -26.59 -14.55 -33.98
N PRO A 555 -27.27 -13.82 -34.87
CA PRO A 555 -27.67 -14.38 -36.16
C PRO A 555 -26.39 -14.64 -36.95
N VAL A 556 -26.02 -15.90 -37.09
CA VAL A 556 -24.88 -16.31 -37.92
C VAL A 556 -25.40 -16.52 -39.34
N GLU A 557 -25.22 -15.54 -40.22
CA GLU A 557 -25.57 -15.67 -41.65
C GLU A 557 -24.75 -16.79 -42.29
N GLY A 558 -25.36 -17.89 -42.74
CA GLY A 558 -24.64 -19.11 -43.21
C GLY A 558 -24.70 -20.31 -42.25
N GLY A 559 -25.25 -20.12 -41.04
CA GLY A 559 -25.62 -21.21 -40.13
C GLY A 559 -24.52 -21.62 -39.14
N LEU A 560 -24.96 -22.06 -37.96
CA LEU A 560 -24.08 -22.52 -36.86
C LEU A 560 -23.20 -23.71 -37.26
N GLU A 561 -23.68 -24.57 -38.17
CA GLU A 561 -22.97 -25.77 -38.62
C GLU A 561 -21.66 -25.45 -39.32
N GLU A 562 -21.61 -24.37 -40.09
CA GLU A 562 -20.40 -23.93 -40.80
C GLU A 562 -19.32 -23.50 -39.80
N VAL A 563 -19.70 -22.78 -38.75
CA VAL A 563 -18.78 -22.38 -37.67
C VAL A 563 -18.23 -23.59 -36.93
N PHE A 564 -19.08 -24.57 -36.62
CA PHE A 564 -18.64 -25.83 -36.03
C PHE A 564 -17.68 -26.58 -36.95
N ALA A 565 -17.90 -26.56 -38.26
CA ALA A 565 -17.02 -27.17 -39.25
C ALA A 565 -15.64 -26.47 -39.30
N ILE A 566 -15.60 -25.14 -39.34
CA ILE A 566 -14.36 -24.35 -39.31
C ILE A 566 -13.56 -24.65 -38.03
N CYS A 567 -14.22 -24.66 -36.87
CA CYS A 567 -13.56 -24.97 -35.61
C CYS A 567 -13.01 -26.40 -35.58
N ARG A 568 -13.77 -27.38 -36.10
CA ARG A 568 -13.35 -28.78 -36.17
C ARG A 568 -12.15 -28.97 -37.09
N GLN A 569 -12.12 -28.31 -38.25
CA GLN A 569 -10.97 -28.29 -39.16
C GLN A 569 -9.73 -27.66 -38.52
N ALA A 570 -9.93 -26.65 -37.67
CA ALA A 570 -8.86 -26.00 -36.92
C ALA A 570 -8.41 -26.78 -35.67
N GLY A 571 -9.05 -27.91 -35.33
CA GLY A 571 -8.76 -28.69 -34.12
C GLY A 571 -9.19 -28.00 -32.82
N LEU A 572 -10.14 -27.07 -32.89
CA LEU A 572 -10.62 -26.28 -31.76
C LEU A 572 -11.92 -26.85 -31.21
N GLU A 573 -12.04 -26.85 -29.89
CA GLU A 573 -13.33 -27.11 -29.24
C GLU A 573 -14.23 -25.88 -29.44
N CYS A 574 -15.47 -26.11 -29.86
CA CYS A 574 -16.44 -25.04 -30.08
C CYS A 574 -17.69 -25.31 -29.24
N VAL A 575 -18.10 -24.33 -28.43
CA VAL A 575 -19.19 -24.48 -27.47
C VAL A 575 -20.19 -23.34 -27.65
N ARG A 576 -21.45 -23.69 -27.90
CA ARG A 576 -22.55 -22.74 -27.89
C ARG A 576 -23.07 -22.57 -26.46
N ILE A 577 -23.10 -21.34 -25.97
CA ILE A 577 -23.66 -21.03 -24.65
C ILE A 577 -25.17 -20.81 -24.84
N GLN A 578 -26.01 -21.61 -24.17
CA GLN A 578 -27.46 -21.45 -24.16
C GLN A 578 -27.92 -20.68 -22.90
N PRO A 579 -29.04 -19.92 -22.96
CA PRO A 579 -29.56 -19.23 -21.80
C PRO A 579 -30.15 -20.23 -20.79
N ILE A 580 -30.03 -19.92 -19.49
CA ILE A 580 -30.62 -20.72 -18.41
C ILE A 580 -32.16 -20.70 -18.48
N VAL A 581 -32.75 -19.63 -19.02
CA VAL A 581 -34.19 -19.35 -18.97
C VAL A 581 -35.02 -20.25 -19.90
N GLU A 582 -34.47 -20.78 -20.99
CA GLU A 582 -35.21 -21.69 -21.89
C GLU A 582 -35.41 -23.10 -21.30
N ARG A 583 -34.66 -23.49 -20.25
CA ARG A 583 -34.85 -24.78 -19.60
C ARG A 583 -36.18 -24.90 -18.85
N GLU A 584 -36.83 -23.78 -18.48
CA GLU A 584 -38.13 -23.80 -17.79
C GLU A 584 -39.33 -23.72 -18.75
N LEU A 585 -39.16 -23.21 -19.97
CA LEU A 585 -40.24 -23.11 -20.97
C LEU A 585 -40.32 -24.33 -21.91
N ALA A 586 -39.39 -25.29 -21.77
CA ALA A 586 -39.32 -26.50 -22.57
C ALA A 586 -39.58 -27.79 -21.74
N GLN A 587 -40.25 -27.68 -20.60
CA GLN A 587 -40.85 -28.84 -19.94
C GLN A 587 -42.37 -28.80 -20.22
N PRO A 588 -42.92 -29.81 -20.93
CA PRO A 588 -44.36 -29.92 -21.16
C PRO A 588 -45.14 -30.20 -19.86
#